data_AF-A0A240EGW4-F1
#
_entry.id   AF-A0A240EGW4-F1
#
_cell.length_a   1.000
_cell.length_b   1.000
_cell.length_c   1.000
_cell.angle_alpha   90.00
_cell.angle_beta   90.00
_cell.angle_gamma   90.00
#
_symmetry.space_group_name_H-M   'P 1'
#
loop_
_entity.id
_entity.type
_entity.pdbx_description
1 polymer ?
#
loop_
_entity_poly.entity_id
_entity_poly.type
_entity_poly.pdbx_seq_one_letter_code
_entity_poly.pdbx_strand_id
1 'polypeptide(L)' 'MANHLIKIIESHSQGMRDSESLHWCATGSIDTERTLCGDAIDSANLIKAEYKTVKRGGITCPLCLSFIKEVKKIKL' A
#
# COMPACT_ATOMS: atom_id res chain seq x y z
N MET A 1 -2.76 -9.44 14.82
CA MET A 1 -2.60 -8.18 14.06
C MET A 1 -3.27 -8.36 12.72
N ALA A 2 -4.04 -7.36 12.27
CA ALA A 2 -4.68 -7.38 10.95
C ALA A 2 -3.85 -6.55 9.96
N ASN A 3 -3.92 -6.90 8.67
CA ASN A 3 -3.30 -6.11 7.61
C ASN A 3 -4.30 -5.05 7.14
N HIS A 4 -3.87 -3.79 7.20
CA HIS A 4 -4.58 -2.66 6.60
C HIS A 4 -4.07 -2.47 5.18
N LEU A 5 -4.99 -2.54 4.21
CA LEU A 5 -4.67 -2.54 2.79
C LEU A 5 -5.41 -1.42 2.09
N ILE A 6 -4.72 -0.79 1.14
CA ILE A 6 -5.26 0.23 0.25
C ILE A 6 -5.02 -0.19 -1.20
N LYS A 7 -5.98 0.10 -2.07
CA LYS A 7 -5.85 0.00 -3.52
C LYS A 7 -6.12 1.39 -4.09
N ILE A 8 -5.05 2.07 -4.53
CA ILE A 8 -5.13 3.40 -5.12
C ILE A 8 -5.56 3.25 -6.57
N ILE A 9 -6.66 3.90 -6.93
CA ILE A 9 -7.22 3.89 -8.29
C ILE A 9 -6.83 5.19 -9.00
N GLU A 10 -6.89 6.31 -8.28
CA GLU A 10 -6.61 7.64 -8.82
C GLU A 10 -6.00 8.54 -7.75
N SER A 11 -4.96 9.29 -8.13
CA SER A 11 -4.29 10.25 -7.26
C SER A 11 -3.84 11.48 -8.04
N HIS A 12 -3.70 12.62 -7.37
CA HIS A 12 -3.21 13.85 -7.99
C HIS A 12 -1.75 13.71 -8.47
N SER A 13 -0.91 13.00 -7.72
CA SER A 13 0.51 12.84 -8.02
C SER A 13 0.82 11.90 -9.20
N GLN A 14 0.03 10.84 -9.39
CA GLN A 14 0.30 9.80 -10.40
C GLN A 14 -0.81 9.67 -11.44
N GLY A 15 -1.88 10.46 -11.35
CA GLY A 15 -3.04 10.35 -12.21
C GLY A 15 -3.84 9.06 -11.99
N MET A 16 -4.51 8.61 -13.04
CA MET A 16 -5.29 7.38 -13.06
C MET A 16 -4.36 6.18 -13.29
N ARG A 17 -4.48 5.15 -12.47
CA ARG A 17 -3.70 3.92 -12.61
C ARG A 17 -4.40 2.94 -13.55
N ASP A 18 -3.63 2.35 -14.48
CA ASP A 18 -4.12 1.28 -15.35
C ASP A 18 -4.57 0.07 -14.53
N SER A 19 -5.58 -0.65 -15.02
CA SER A 19 -6.18 -1.80 -14.35
C SER A 19 -5.14 -2.87 -13.95
N GLU A 20 -4.09 -3.04 -14.74
CA GLU A 20 -2.98 -3.98 -14.49
C GLU A 20 -2.08 -3.54 -13.33
N SER A 21 -2.01 -2.24 -13.05
CA SER A 21 -1.22 -1.63 -11.96
C SER A 21 -1.98 -1.49 -10.64
N LEU A 22 -3.26 -1.88 -10.63
CA LEU A 22 -4.11 -1.79 -9.45
C LEU A 22 -3.82 -2.92 -8.47
N HIS A 23 -2.94 -2.64 -7.51
CA HIS A 23 -2.56 -3.59 -6.47
C HIS A 23 -3.07 -3.19 -5.09
N TRP A 24 -3.26 -4.20 -4.23
CA TRP A 24 -3.44 -4.01 -2.80
C TRP A 24 -2.07 -3.82 -2.16
N CYS A 25 -1.82 -2.60 -1.72
CA CYS A 25 -0.64 -2.22 -0.97
C CYS A 25 -0.94 -2.31 0.52
N ALA A 26 0.04 -2.77 1.31
CA ALA A 26 -0.07 -2.67 2.75
C ALA A 26 0.26 -1.25 3.20
N THR A 27 -0.48 -0.77 4.19
CA THR A 27 -0.30 0.56 4.76
C THR A 27 0.48 0.48 6.07
N GLY A 28 1.20 1.54 6.38
CA GLY A 28 1.92 1.71 7.64
C GLY A 28 1.99 3.19 8.00
N SER A 29 2.08 3.47 9.29
CA SER A 29 2.36 4.81 9.82
C SER A 29 3.82 4.86 10.22
N ILE A 30 4.60 5.74 9.58
CA ILE A 30 5.99 6.02 9.96
C ILE A 30 6.04 7.45 10.49
N ASP A 31 5.92 8.41 9.58
CA ASP A 31 5.79 9.85 9.80
C ASP A 31 4.37 10.32 9.49
N THR A 32 3.81 9.82 8.38
CA THR A 32 2.41 9.95 7.97
C THR A 32 1.89 8.57 7.53
N GLU A 33 0.59 8.44 7.27
CA GLU A 33 0.08 7.22 6.65
C GLU A 33 0.64 7.08 5.23
N ARG A 34 1.29 5.95 4.97
CA ARG A 34 1.91 5.65 3.68
C ARG A 34 1.66 4.21 3.28
N THR A 35 1.72 3.94 1.99
CA THR A 35 1.88 2.56 1.51
C THR A 35 3.32 2.11 1.74
N LEU A 36 3.52 0.81 1.94
CA LEU A 36 4.85 0.21 2.03
C LEU A 36 5.67 0.36 0.74
N CYS A 37 5.02 0.65 -0.40
CA CYS A 37 5.70 0.97 -1.65
C CYS A 37 6.02 2.48 -1.82
N GLY A 38 5.70 3.31 -0.83
CA GLY A 38 6.17 4.71 -0.74
C GLY A 38 5.13 5.78 -1.06
N ASP A 39 3.92 5.42 -1.49
CA ASP A 39 2.85 6.39 -1.78
C ASP A 39 2.32 7.01 -0.48
N ALA A 40 2.24 8.33 -0.44
CA ALA A 40 1.60 9.04 0.67
C ALA A 40 0.07 8.82 0.62
N ILE A 41 -0.49 8.44 1.77
CA ILE A 41 -1.93 8.31 1.97
C ILE A 41 -2.38 9.58 2.70
N ASP A 42 -2.65 10.62 1.93
CA ASP A 42 -3.20 11.86 2.45
C ASP A 42 -4.45 12.26 1.65
N SER A 43 -5.34 13.01 2.30
CA SER A 43 -6.59 13.46 1.71
C SER A 43 -6.41 14.53 0.62
N ALA A 44 -5.20 15.07 0.46
CA ALA A 44 -4.89 16.07 -0.56
C ALA A 44 -4.42 15.44 -1.88
N ASN A 45 -3.92 14.20 -1.84
CA ASN A 45 -3.34 13.48 -2.97
C ASN A 45 -4.26 12.35 -3.45
N LEU A 46 -5.05 11.73 -2.58
CA LEU A 46 -5.94 10.62 -2.94
C LEU A 46 -7.27 11.11 -3.51
N ILE A 47 -7.51 10.84 -4.80
CA ILE A 47 -8.78 11.12 -5.46
C ILE A 47 -9.73 9.94 -5.30
N LYS A 48 -9.24 8.72 -5.57
CA LYS A 48 -10.04 7.49 -5.48
C LYS A 48 -9.21 6.31 -5.00
N ALA A 49 -9.65 5.67 -3.92
CA ALA A 49 -9.04 4.46 -3.39
C ALA A 49 -10.05 3.55 -2.67
N GLU A 50 -9.73 2.26 -2.62
CA GLU A 50 -10.46 1.27 -1.83
C GLU A 50 -9.63 0.86 -0.62
N TYR A 51 -10.30 0.64 0.52
CA TYR A 51 -9.68 0.19 1.76
C TYR A 51 -10.26 -1.14 2.19
N LYS A 52 -9.42 -2.04 2.69
CA LYS A 52 -9.88 -3.28 3.34
C LYS A 52 -8.95 -3.71 4.46
N THR A 53 -9.52 -4.43 5.42
CA THR A 53 -8.77 -5.03 6.54
C THR A 53 -8.88 -6.54 6.46
N VAL A 54 -7.76 -7.26 6.53
CA VAL A 54 -7.74 -8.73 6.46
C VAL A 54 -6.90 -9.33 7.59
N LYS A 55 -7.31 -10.49 8.11
CA LYS A 55 -6.60 -11.16 9.22
C LYS A 55 -5.20 -11.67 8.82
N ARG A 56 -5.01 -12.06 7.56
CA ARG A 56 -3.73 -12.55 7.01
C ARG A 56 -3.71 -12.36 5.49
N GLY A 57 -2.54 -12.06 4.92
CA GLY A 57 -2.34 -11.97 3.47
C GLY A 57 -2.98 -10.73 2.84
N GLY A 58 -3.45 -10.87 1.59
CA GLY A 58 -4.22 -9.85 0.87
C GLY A 58 -3.40 -8.76 0.15
N ILE A 59 -2.10 -8.68 0.40
CA ILE A 59 -1.17 -7.79 -0.31
C ILE A 59 -0.90 -8.38 -1.70
N THR A 60 -1.15 -7.60 -2.75
CA THR A 60 -0.85 -7.99 -4.14
C THR A 60 0.20 -7.11 -4.81
N CYS A 61 0.65 -6.04 -4.15
CA CYS A 61 1.72 -5.19 -4.66
C CYS A 61 3.08 -5.92 -4.60
N PRO A 62 3.78 -6.11 -5.75
CA PRO A 62 5.07 -6.79 -5.78
C PRO A 62 6.14 -6.12 -4.91
N LEU A 63 6.16 -4.78 -4.88
CA LEU A 63 7.10 -3.99 -4.08
C LEU A 63 6.85 -4.14 -2.58
N CYS A 64 5.58 -4.12 -2.15
CA CYS A 64 5.25 -4.38 -0.74
C CYS A 64 5.70 -5.79 -0.33
N LEU A 65 5.52 -6.78 -1.21
CA LEU A 65 5.93 -8.16 -0.93
C LEU A 65 7.45 -8.33 -0.88
N SER A 66 8.21 -7.66 -1.76
CA SER A 66 9.68 -7.70 -1.72
C SER A 66 10.20 -7.08 -0.43
N PHE A 67 9.69 -5.90 -0.06
CA PHE A 67 10.10 -5.21 1.17
C PHE A 67 9.83 -6.05 2.43
N ILE A 68 8.63 -6.64 2.56
CA ILE A 68 8.31 -7.52 3.69
C ILE A 68 9.26 -8.72 3.76
N LYS A 69 9.64 -9.30 2.60
CA LYS A 69 10.61 -10.40 2.56
C LYS A 69 11.99 -9.95 3.01
N GLU A 70 12.43 -8.75 2.64
CA GLU A 70 13.72 -8.20 3.06
C GLU A 70 13.76 -7.92 4.56
N VAL A 71 12.75 -7.24 5.10
CA VAL A 71 12.65 -6.98 6.54
C VAL A 71 12.66 -8.29 7.35
N LYS A 72 11.93 -9.32 6.89
CA LYS A 72 11.93 -10.64 7.54
C LYS A 72 13.28 -11.38 7.51
N LYS A 73 14.20 -10.99 6.62
CA LYS A 73 15.57 -11.57 6.59
C LYS A 73 16.48 -10.94 7.63
N ILE A 74 16.16 -9.75 8.13
CA ILE A 74 16.92 -9.08 9.19
C ILE A 74 16.74 -9.90 10.46
N LYS A 75 17.82 -10.48 10.97
CA LYS A 75 17.86 -11.14 12.28
C LYS A 75 18.21 -10.07 13.31
N LEU A 76 17.30 -9.85 14.26
CA LEU A 76 17.50 -8.97 15.41
C LEU A 76 18.21 -9.72 16.53
#